data_AF-A0A978U9M1-F1
#
_entry.id   AF-A0A978U9M1-F1
#
_cell.length_a   1.000
_cell.length_b   1.000
_cell.length_c   1.000
_cell.angle_alpha   90.00
_cell.angle_beta   90.00
_cell.angle_gamma   90.00
#
_symmetry.space_group_name_H-M   'P 1'
#
loop_
_entity.id
_entity.type
_entity.pdbx_description
1 polymer ?
#
loop_
_entity_poly.entity_id
_entity_poly.type
_entity_poly.pdbx_seq_one_letter_code
_entity_poly.pdbx_strand_id
1 'polypeptide(L)'
;MQWEIKWFEFVKASIPAGITFRRNQAGETPEEVFSKTHEDLMKEGRDWLIKTSESCSVVAALIAGVAFATSAAIPGGTLDTSGKPIFETQPAFQVFSISSLLALCFSVTALVMFLAITTSRFQEKDFDTNLPVKLLLGFSSLFVSIAAMLVCFCTGHFFMIGDKLKYAAYPVYALTCFPVSIFAAAQFPLYIDLLRTTFKNPFEHLSRYKV
;
A
#
# COMPACT_ATOMS: atom_id res chain seq x y z
N MET A 1 -13.33 3.86 -13.19
CA MET A 1 -13.85 2.48 -13.30
C MET A 1 -14.66 2.01 -12.09
N GLN A 2 -14.11 1.96 -10.86
CA GLN A 2 -14.87 1.53 -9.67
C GLN A 2 -16.22 2.23 -9.49
N TRP A 3 -16.24 3.54 -9.70
CA TRP A 3 -17.47 4.33 -9.65
C TRP A 3 -18.52 3.86 -10.67
N GLU A 4 -18.11 3.67 -11.92
CA GLU A 4 -18.97 3.22 -13.02
C GLU A 4 -19.55 1.84 -12.74
N ILE A 5 -18.76 0.92 -12.18
CA ILE A 5 -19.23 -0.42 -11.78
C ILE A 5 -20.28 -0.30 -10.66
N LYS A 6 -19.97 0.46 -9.60
CA LYS A 6 -20.91 0.68 -8.49
C LYS A 6 -22.21 1.36 -8.94
N TRP A 7 -22.12 2.29 -9.89
CA TRP A 7 -23.28 2.95 -10.48
C TRP A 7 -24.11 1.99 -11.33
N PHE A 8 -23.47 1.19 -12.18
CA PHE A 8 -24.14 0.19 -12.99
C PHE A 8 -24.90 -0.82 -12.12
N GLU A 9 -24.27 -1.33 -11.06
CA GLU A 9 -24.91 -2.22 -10.09
C GLU A 9 -26.05 -1.51 -9.33
N PHE A 10 -25.89 -0.25 -8.96
CA PHE A 10 -26.95 0.54 -8.32
C PHE A 10 -28.18 0.72 -9.22
N VAL A 11 -27.96 1.07 -10.50
CA VAL A 11 -29.03 1.22 -11.49
C VAL A 11 -29.73 -0.11 -11.72
N LYS A 12 -28.95 -1.19 -11.90
CA LYS A 12 -29.45 -2.57 -12.04
C LYS A 12 -30.32 -2.99 -10.86
N ALA A 13 -29.86 -2.71 -9.64
CA ALA A 13 -30.61 -3.01 -8.42
C ALA A 13 -31.86 -2.13 -8.23
N SER A 14 -31.95 -0.97 -8.90
CA SER A 14 -33.06 -0.04 -8.77
C SER A 14 -34.25 -0.36 -9.67
N ILE A 15 -34.11 -1.32 -10.58
CA ILE A 15 -35.16 -1.73 -11.51
C ILE A 15 -36.20 -2.61 -10.78
N PRO A 16 -37.51 -2.34 -10.93
CA PRO A 16 -38.57 -3.16 -10.35
C PRO A 16 -38.50 -4.64 -10.76
N ALA A 17 -38.84 -5.53 -9.82
CA ALA A 17 -38.92 -6.97 -10.07
C ALA A 17 -39.98 -7.27 -11.15
N GLY A 18 -39.55 -7.85 -12.27
CA GLY A 18 -40.41 -8.18 -13.41
C GLY A 18 -40.05 -7.48 -14.72
N ILE A 19 -39.19 -6.45 -14.69
CA ILE A 19 -38.62 -5.87 -15.91
C ILE A 19 -37.38 -6.68 -16.32
N THR A 20 -37.45 -7.31 -17.48
CA THR A 20 -36.29 -7.95 -18.12
C THR A 20 -35.50 -6.92 -18.91
N PHE A 21 -34.16 -7.02 -18.86
CA PHE A 21 -33.29 -6.19 -19.67
C PHE A 21 -33.57 -6.42 -21.15
N ARG A 22 -34.08 -5.38 -21.84
CA ARG A 22 -34.25 -5.42 -23.28
C ARG A 22 -32.91 -5.13 -23.96
N ARG A 23 -32.65 -5.84 -25.05
CA ARG A 23 -31.51 -5.55 -25.93
C ARG A 23 -31.75 -4.21 -26.63
N ASN A 24 -30.66 -3.48 -26.91
CA ASN A 24 -30.72 -2.25 -27.68
C ASN A 24 -31.03 -2.54 -29.17
N GLN A 25 -31.08 -1.50 -30.02
CA GLN A 25 -31.34 -1.67 -31.46
C GLN A 25 -30.26 -2.47 -32.19
N ALA A 26 -29.05 -2.56 -31.64
CA ALA A 26 -27.95 -3.37 -32.15
C ALA A 26 -27.96 -4.81 -31.60
N GLY A 27 -28.94 -5.17 -30.76
CA GLY A 27 -29.03 -6.49 -30.16
C GLY A 27 -28.13 -6.70 -28.94
N GLU A 28 -27.50 -5.65 -28.40
CA GLU A 28 -26.57 -5.72 -27.27
C GLU A 28 -27.31 -5.66 -25.92
N THR A 29 -26.80 -6.36 -24.90
CA THR A 29 -27.28 -6.26 -23.51
C THR A 29 -26.70 -5.02 -22.81
N PRO A 30 -27.28 -4.55 -21.69
CA PRO A 30 -26.70 -3.46 -20.90
C PRO A 30 -25.27 -3.74 -20.42
N GLU A 31 -24.95 -4.99 -20.07
CA GLU A 31 -23.58 -5.39 -19.72
C GLU A 31 -22.60 -5.26 -20.91
N GLU A 32 -23.02 -5.68 -22.11
CA GLU A 32 -22.20 -5.58 -23.33
C GLU A 32 -21.96 -4.10 -23.71
N VAL A 33 -22.99 -3.27 -23.63
CA VAL A 33 -22.87 -1.82 -23.86
C VAL A 33 -21.95 -1.18 -22.83
N PHE A 34 -22.07 -1.53 -21.55
CA PHE A 34 -21.22 -1.01 -20.48
C PHE A 34 -19.75 -1.35 -20.70
N SER A 35 -19.44 -2.63 -20.97
CA SER A 35 -18.08 -3.10 -21.25
C SER A 35 -17.45 -2.36 -22.44
N LYS A 36 -18.19 -2.24 -23.55
CA LYS A 36 -17.73 -1.57 -24.77
C LYS A 36 -17.53 -0.06 -24.60
N THR A 37 -18.40 0.61 -23.85
CA THR A 37 -18.30 2.07 -23.62
C THR A 37 -17.21 2.45 -22.62
N HIS A 38 -16.81 1.53 -21.74
CA HIS A 38 -15.81 1.77 -20.69
C HIS A 38 -14.50 1.01 -20.91
N GLU A 39 -14.28 0.44 -22.10
CA GLU A 39 -13.07 -0.33 -22.44
C GLU A 39 -11.79 0.51 -22.25
N ASP A 40 -11.79 1.76 -22.73
CA ASP A 40 -10.64 2.67 -22.57
C ASP A 40 -10.39 2.99 -21.09
N LEU A 41 -11.45 3.25 -20.31
CA LEU A 41 -11.35 3.52 -18.87
C LEU A 41 -10.82 2.30 -18.09
N MET A 42 -11.21 1.09 -18.50
CA MET A 42 -10.68 -0.16 -17.97
C MET A 42 -9.19 -0.31 -18.26
N LYS A 43 -8.77 0.00 -19.48
CA LYS A 43 -7.37 -0.06 -19.90
C LYS A 43 -6.52 0.95 -19.15
N GLU A 44 -6.96 2.21 -19.05
CA GLU A 44 -6.28 3.24 -18.27
C GLU A 44 -6.17 2.87 -16.79
N GLY A 45 -7.25 2.34 -16.20
CA GLY A 45 -7.25 1.86 -14.82
C GLY A 45 -6.27 0.70 -14.59
N ARG A 46 -6.20 -0.25 -15.53
CA ARG A 46 -5.22 -1.34 -15.52
C ARG A 46 -3.79 -0.79 -15.57
N ASP A 47 -3.51 0.06 -16.55
CA ASP A 47 -2.17 0.62 -16.76
C ASP A 47 -1.73 1.44 -15.54
N TRP A 48 -2.64 2.20 -14.94
CA TRP A 48 -2.38 2.93 -13.71
C TRP A 48 -2.06 2.00 -12.53
N LEU A 49 -2.82 0.92 -12.35
CA LEU A 49 -2.58 -0.07 -11.29
C LEU A 49 -1.21 -0.75 -11.46
N ILE A 50 -0.87 -1.15 -12.69
CA ILE A 50 0.42 -1.79 -13.00
C ILE A 50 1.57 -0.82 -12.72
N LYS A 51 1.56 0.38 -13.32
CA LYS A 51 2.64 1.37 -13.14
C LYS A 51 2.85 1.75 -11.68
N THR A 52 1.75 1.94 -10.94
CA THR A 52 1.81 2.27 -9.52
C THR A 52 2.38 1.11 -8.71
N SER A 53 1.93 -0.12 -8.97
CA SER A 53 2.39 -1.32 -8.28
C SER A 53 3.87 -1.62 -8.57
N GLU A 54 4.33 -1.45 -9.80
CA GLU A 54 5.75 -1.58 -10.17
C GLU A 54 6.61 -0.55 -9.43
N SER A 55 6.20 0.73 -9.46
CA SER A 55 6.91 1.80 -8.76
C SER A 55 6.99 1.55 -7.25
N CYS A 56 5.89 1.12 -6.63
CA CYS A 56 5.86 0.82 -5.20
C CYS A 56 6.61 -0.47 -4.85
N SER A 57 6.65 -1.45 -5.76
CA SER A 57 7.44 -2.68 -5.59
C SER A 57 8.93 -2.37 -5.51
N VAL A 58 9.42 -1.41 -6.31
CA VAL A 58 10.82 -0.97 -6.23
C VAL A 58 11.12 -0.35 -4.86
N VAL A 59 10.23 0.51 -4.35
CA VAL A 59 10.37 1.11 -3.01
C VAL A 59 10.34 0.03 -1.92
N ALA A 60 9.41 -0.93 -2.01
CA ALA A 60 9.32 -2.05 -1.07
C ALA A 60 10.57 -2.96 -1.13
N ALA A 61 11.11 -3.23 -2.31
CA ALA A 61 12.34 -4.00 -2.47
C ALA A 61 13.54 -3.28 -1.84
N LEU A 62 13.65 -1.97 -2.04
CA LEU A 62 14.69 -1.14 -1.42
C LEU A 62 14.60 -1.17 0.11
N ILE A 63 13.42 -0.96 0.68
CA ILE A 63 13.23 -1.00 2.14
C ILE A 63 13.53 -2.40 2.68
N ALA A 64 13.08 -3.46 2.00
CA ALA A 64 13.38 -4.84 2.39
C ALA A 64 14.90 -5.10 2.40
N GLY A 65 15.62 -4.65 1.38
CA GLY A 65 17.08 -4.79 1.30
C GLY A 65 17.79 -4.05 2.43
N VAL A 66 17.41 -2.81 2.69
CA VAL A 66 17.99 -2.01 3.79
C VAL A 66 17.65 -2.63 5.15
N ALA A 67 16.41 -3.05 5.37
CA ALA A 67 15.98 -3.69 6.61
C ALA A 67 16.70 -5.03 6.84
N PHE A 68 16.88 -5.84 5.79
CA PHE A 68 17.65 -7.08 5.85
C PHE A 68 19.11 -6.83 6.21
N ALA A 69 19.77 -5.89 5.53
CA ALA A 69 21.16 -5.52 5.84
C ALA A 69 21.29 -5.00 7.28
N THR A 70 20.32 -4.20 7.73
CA THR A 70 20.28 -3.64 9.09
C THR A 70 20.03 -4.71 10.15
N SER A 71 19.17 -5.70 9.86
CA SER A 71 18.92 -6.82 10.76
C SER A 71 20.08 -7.81 10.82
N ALA A 72 20.85 -7.95 9.74
CA ALA A 72 22.04 -8.79 9.68
C ALA A 72 23.25 -8.14 10.39
N ALA A 73 23.31 -6.80 10.41
CA ALA A 73 24.33 -6.07 11.12
C ALA A 73 23.95 -5.91 12.61
N ILE A 74 24.64 -6.62 13.51
CA ILE A 74 24.45 -6.46 14.96
C ILE A 74 25.17 -5.17 15.40
N PRO A 75 24.46 -4.09 15.77
CA PRO A 75 25.11 -2.89 16.27
C PRO A 75 25.90 -3.23 17.55
N GLY A 76 27.20 -2.92 17.55
CA GLY A 76 28.12 -3.23 18.65
C GLY A 76 28.83 -4.57 18.56
N GLY A 77 28.45 -5.48 17.66
CA GLY A 77 29.03 -6.82 17.56
C GLY A 77 28.54 -7.79 18.64
N THR A 78 29.17 -8.96 18.71
CA THR A 78 28.87 -10.02 19.67
C THR A 78 29.98 -10.17 20.69
N LEU A 79 29.64 -10.56 21.92
CA LEU A 79 30.61 -10.95 22.92
C LEU A 79 31.32 -12.25 22.49
N ASP A 80 32.64 -12.20 22.28
CA ASP A 80 33.47 -13.32 21.77
C ASP A 80 33.34 -14.63 22.57
N THR A 81 32.91 -14.56 23.83
CA THR A 81 32.78 -15.73 24.73
C THR A 81 31.38 -16.35 24.74
N SER A 82 30.35 -15.65 24.25
CA SER A 82 28.94 -16.07 24.38
C SER A 82 28.15 -15.98 23.07
N GLY A 83 28.65 -15.30 22.04
CA GLY A 83 27.91 -15.04 20.79
C GLY A 83 26.71 -14.10 20.95
N LYS A 84 26.52 -13.50 22.12
CA LYS A 84 25.40 -12.62 22.44
C LYS A 84 25.68 -11.17 22.03
N PRO A 85 24.66 -10.39 21.60
CA PRO A 85 24.84 -8.98 21.27
C PRO A 85 25.35 -8.18 22.47
N ILE A 86 26.36 -7.32 22.28
CA ILE A 86 26.95 -6.53 23.37
C ILE A 86 25.93 -5.61 24.07
N PHE A 87 24.89 -5.18 23.33
CA PHE A 87 23.84 -4.30 23.84
C PHE A 87 22.50 -5.01 24.11
N GLU A 88 22.48 -6.34 24.27
CA GLU A 88 21.25 -7.13 24.46
C GLU A 88 20.33 -6.62 25.59
N THR A 89 20.92 -6.08 26.66
CA THR A 89 20.21 -5.55 27.84
C THR A 89 19.71 -4.10 27.67
N GLN A 90 20.09 -3.40 26.60
CA GLN A 90 19.64 -2.03 26.38
C GLN A 90 18.28 -2.00 25.67
N PRO A 91 17.30 -1.24 26.18
CA PRO A 91 15.98 -1.17 25.56
C PRO A 91 16.03 -0.62 24.13
N ALA A 92 16.98 0.26 23.81
CA ALA A 92 17.18 0.78 22.46
C ALA A 92 17.56 -0.33 21.45
N PHE A 93 18.33 -1.35 21.87
CA PHE A 93 18.72 -2.47 21.01
C PHE A 93 17.52 -3.38 20.71
N GLN A 94 16.68 -3.64 21.72
CA GLN A 94 15.43 -4.41 21.55
C GLN A 94 14.48 -3.71 20.58
N VAL A 95 14.29 -2.39 20.74
CA VAL A 95 13.46 -1.59 19.81
C VAL A 95 14.06 -1.59 18.40
N PHE A 96 15.38 -1.45 18.26
CA PHE A 96 16.08 -1.54 16.98
C PHE A 96 15.81 -2.87 16.27
N SER A 97 16.01 -3.99 16.97
CA SER A 97 15.87 -5.35 16.42
C SER A 97 14.42 -5.68 16.05
N ILE A 98 13.46 -5.33 16.90
CA ILE A 98 12.04 -5.54 16.61
C ILE A 98 11.61 -4.68 15.42
N SER A 99 12.02 -3.41 15.39
CA SER A 99 11.63 -2.49 14.31
C SER A 99 12.25 -2.88 12.96
N SER A 100 13.49 -3.35 12.93
CA SER A 100 14.13 -3.84 11.69
C SER A 100 13.40 -5.06 11.13
N LEU A 101 13.01 -6.00 11.99
CA LEU A 101 12.25 -7.19 11.60
C LEU A 101 10.85 -6.82 11.09
N LEU A 102 10.15 -5.93 11.79
CA LEU A 102 8.84 -5.43 11.34
C LEU A 102 8.97 -4.73 9.98
N ALA A 103 9.97 -3.86 9.82
CA ALA A 103 10.24 -3.19 8.55
C ALA A 103 10.42 -4.21 7.42
N LEU A 104 11.24 -5.24 7.64
CA LEU A 104 11.48 -6.30 6.65
C LEU A 104 10.20 -7.08 6.30
N CYS A 105 9.49 -7.59 7.31
CA CYS A 105 8.27 -8.38 7.13
C CYS A 105 7.21 -7.59 6.35
N PHE A 106 6.89 -6.39 6.80
CA PHE A 106 5.88 -5.55 6.15
C PHE A 106 6.33 -5.09 4.75
N SER A 107 7.64 -4.93 4.50
CA SER A 107 8.13 -4.59 3.16
C SER A 107 7.95 -5.76 2.19
N VAL A 108 8.29 -6.98 2.62
CA VAL A 108 8.08 -8.20 1.81
C VAL A 108 6.60 -8.43 1.56
N THR A 109 5.74 -8.26 2.57
CA THR A 109 4.28 -8.35 2.40
C THR A 109 3.78 -7.32 1.37
N ALA A 110 4.23 -6.06 1.45
CA ALA A 110 3.86 -5.03 0.47
C ALA A 110 4.29 -5.43 -0.95
N LEU A 111 5.52 -5.93 -1.10
CA LEU A 111 6.07 -6.39 -2.38
C LEU A 111 5.26 -7.56 -2.97
N VAL A 112 4.88 -8.55 -2.16
CA VAL A 112 4.02 -9.66 -2.59
C VAL A 112 2.66 -9.14 -3.05
N MET A 113 2.06 -8.19 -2.33
CA MET A 113 0.77 -7.60 -2.71
C MET A 113 0.85 -6.82 -4.02
N PHE A 114 1.89 -6.02 -4.24
CA PHE A 114 2.08 -5.30 -5.50
C PHE A 114 2.37 -6.23 -6.68
N LEU A 115 3.18 -7.27 -6.48
CA LEU A 115 3.37 -8.32 -7.48
C LEU A 115 2.07 -9.07 -7.80
N ALA A 116 1.23 -9.31 -6.79
CA ALA A 116 -0.08 -9.92 -6.99
C ALA A 116 -1.04 -9.04 -7.82
N ILE A 117 -0.81 -7.72 -7.86
CA ILE A 117 -1.55 -6.80 -8.72
C ILE A 117 -1.01 -6.86 -10.14
N THR A 118 0.32 -6.77 -10.33
CA THR A 118 0.93 -6.82 -11.67
C THR A 118 0.69 -8.15 -12.39
N THR A 119 0.60 -9.25 -11.65
CA THR A 119 0.31 -10.61 -12.18
C THR A 119 -1.18 -10.93 -12.28
N SER A 120 -2.06 -10.02 -11.85
CA SER A 120 -3.51 -10.22 -11.93
C SER A 120 -4.02 -10.26 -13.38
N ARG A 121 -5.09 -11.01 -13.64
CA ARG A 121 -5.71 -11.11 -14.99
C ARG A 121 -6.57 -9.90 -15.35
N PHE A 122 -6.75 -8.94 -14.45
CA PHE A 122 -7.50 -7.69 -14.62
C PHE A 122 -8.84 -7.84 -15.36
N GLN A 123 -9.71 -8.73 -14.85
CA GLN A 123 -11.09 -8.84 -15.33
C GLN A 123 -11.95 -7.71 -14.76
N GLU A 124 -13.01 -7.31 -15.47
CA GLU A 124 -13.93 -6.23 -15.05
C GLU A 124 -14.46 -6.39 -13.63
N LYS A 125 -14.80 -7.62 -13.22
CA LYS A 125 -15.27 -7.93 -11.86
C LYS A 125 -14.21 -7.72 -10.77
N ASP A 126 -12.92 -7.83 -11.11
CA ASP A 126 -11.85 -7.65 -10.14
C ASP A 126 -11.61 -6.17 -9.81
N PHE A 127 -12.05 -5.25 -10.67
CA PHE A 127 -11.92 -3.80 -10.42
C PHE A 127 -12.86 -3.29 -9.34
N ASP A 128 -13.94 -3.99 -9.04
CA ASP A 128 -14.91 -3.54 -8.04
C ASP A 128 -14.32 -3.55 -6.62
N THR A 129 -13.75 -4.68 -6.21
CA THR A 129 -13.28 -4.90 -4.83
C THR A 129 -11.93 -5.60 -4.71
N ASN A 130 -11.62 -6.61 -5.53
CA ASN A 130 -10.39 -7.41 -5.39
C ASN A 130 -9.09 -6.62 -5.61
N LEU A 131 -8.96 -5.92 -6.76
CA LEU A 131 -7.79 -5.12 -7.11
C LEU A 131 -7.57 -3.93 -6.14
N PRO A 132 -8.61 -3.12 -5.84
CA PRO A 132 -8.51 -2.02 -4.86
C PRO A 132 -8.09 -2.48 -3.47
N VAL A 133 -8.64 -3.59 -2.96
CA VAL A 133 -8.28 -4.11 -1.63
C VAL A 133 -6.84 -4.61 -1.60
N LYS A 134 -6.38 -5.31 -2.65
CA LYS A 134 -4.97 -5.73 -2.75
C LYS A 134 -4.03 -4.53 -2.76
N LEU A 135 -4.36 -3.48 -3.52
CA LEU A 135 -3.59 -2.24 -3.57
C LEU A 135 -3.55 -1.55 -2.21
N LEU A 136 -4.70 -1.47 -1.53
CA LEU A 136 -4.82 -0.86 -0.21
C LEU A 136 -4.00 -1.60 0.84
N LEU A 137 -4.07 -2.94 0.86
CA LEU A 137 -3.27 -3.78 1.73
C LEU A 137 -1.76 -3.58 1.45
N GLY A 138 -1.36 -3.56 0.18
CA GLY A 138 0.01 -3.27 -0.23
C GLY A 138 0.51 -1.92 0.29
N PHE A 139 -0.28 -0.86 0.10
CA PHE A 139 0.04 0.47 0.64
C PHE A 139 0.11 0.51 2.17
N SER A 140 -0.86 -0.09 2.87
CA SER A 140 -0.83 -0.11 4.34
C SER A 140 0.43 -0.79 4.88
N SER A 141 0.81 -1.92 4.27
CA SER A 141 2.02 -2.67 4.63
C SER A 141 3.27 -1.84 4.34
N LEU A 142 3.31 -1.14 3.20
CA LEU A 142 4.42 -0.26 2.84
C LEU A 142 4.57 0.90 3.84
N PHE A 143 3.48 1.55 4.24
CA PHE A 143 3.52 2.63 5.23
C PHE A 143 4.02 2.16 6.60
N VAL A 144 3.55 1.00 7.06
CA VAL A 144 4.03 0.40 8.32
C VAL A 144 5.52 0.07 8.22
N SER A 145 5.96 -0.47 7.09
CA SER A 145 7.37 -0.78 6.84
C SER A 145 8.25 0.48 6.88
N ILE A 146 7.81 1.56 6.22
CA ILE A 146 8.50 2.86 6.23
C ILE A 146 8.63 3.39 7.66
N ALA A 147 7.52 3.38 8.43
CA ALA A 147 7.53 3.85 9.81
C ALA A 147 8.48 3.03 10.70
N ALA A 148 8.43 1.70 10.58
CA ALA A 148 9.31 0.79 11.30
C ALA A 148 10.79 1.01 10.92
N MET A 149 11.08 1.25 9.64
CA MET A 149 12.43 1.53 9.16
C MET A 149 12.96 2.86 9.71
N LEU A 150 12.12 3.90 9.82
CA LEU A 150 12.49 5.17 10.45
C LEU A 150 12.81 4.99 11.94
N VAL A 151 11.99 4.22 12.66
CA VAL A 151 12.25 3.90 14.08
C VAL A 151 13.57 3.13 14.22
N CYS A 152 13.79 2.11 13.38
CA CYS A 152 15.02 1.34 13.34
C CYS A 152 16.26 2.23 13.06
N PHE A 153 16.17 3.13 12.09
CA PHE A 153 17.26 4.06 11.80
C PHE A 153 17.54 5.00 12.97
N CYS A 154 16.50 5.54 13.61
CA CYS A 154 16.63 6.40 14.79
C CYS A 154 17.33 5.69 15.96
N THR A 155 16.90 4.48 16.30
CA THR A 155 17.48 3.70 17.40
C THR A 155 18.87 3.16 17.07
N GLY A 156 19.12 2.72 15.83
CA GLY A 156 20.43 2.24 15.40
C GLY A 156 21.48 3.36 15.40
N HIS A 157 21.11 4.54 14.91
CA HIS A 157 22.01 5.69 14.88
C HIS A 157 22.23 6.30 16.28
N PHE A 158 21.30 6.12 17.23
CA PHE A 158 21.53 6.43 18.65
C PHE A 158 22.75 5.67 19.24
N PHE A 159 22.97 4.41 18.83
CA PHE A 159 24.16 3.66 19.24
C PHE A 159 25.46 4.17 18.60
N MET A 160 25.38 4.80 17.42
CA MET A 160 26.55 5.22 16.65
C MET A 160 27.05 6.62 17.05
N ILE A 161 26.18 7.49 17.56
CA ILE A 161 26.57 8.83 18.05
C ILE A 161 27.15 8.72 19.46
N GLY A 162 28.47 8.82 19.58
CA GLY A 162 29.11 9.15 20.85
C GLY A 162 28.74 10.57 21.31
N ASP A 163 28.84 10.85 22.62
CA ASP A 163 28.38 12.09 23.29
C ASP A 163 28.81 13.42 22.63
N LYS A 164 29.86 13.43 21.81
CA LYS A 164 30.44 14.64 21.18
C LYS A 164 29.84 15.03 19.81
N LEU A 165 29.02 14.20 19.16
CA LEU A 165 28.53 14.46 17.78
C LEU A 165 27.00 14.71 17.67
N LYS A 166 26.32 14.91 18.80
CA LYS A 166 24.85 15.11 18.87
C LYS A 166 24.33 16.28 18.00
N TYR A 167 25.11 17.35 17.83
CA TYR A 167 24.70 18.52 17.03
C TYR A 167 24.73 18.28 15.51
N ALA A 168 25.62 17.41 15.02
CA ALA A 168 25.73 17.07 13.60
C ALA A 168 24.69 16.02 13.15
N ALA A 169 24.05 15.33 14.09
CA ALA A 169 23.04 14.31 13.82
C ALA A 169 21.69 14.89 13.36
N TYR A 170 21.26 16.02 13.93
CA TYR A 170 19.99 16.68 13.59
C TYR A 170 19.82 16.99 12.09
N PRO A 171 20.80 17.60 11.38
CA PRO A 171 20.67 17.84 9.95
C PRO A 171 20.69 16.55 9.12
N VAL A 172 21.39 15.50 9.56
CA VAL A 172 21.39 14.20 8.88
C VAL A 172 20.02 13.54 8.99
N TYR A 173 19.40 13.54 10.18
CA TYR A 173 18.03 13.03 10.36
C TYR A 173 17.00 13.84 9.58
N ALA A 174 17.13 15.17 9.55
CA ALA A 174 16.25 16.01 8.74
C ALA A 174 16.37 15.63 7.26
N LEU A 175 17.59 15.42 6.77
CA LEU A 175 17.86 15.09 5.37
C LEU A 175 17.39 13.67 4.98
N THR A 176 17.54 12.67 5.86
CA THR A 176 17.07 11.30 5.60
C THR A 176 15.56 11.14 5.75
N CYS A 177 14.93 11.83 6.70
CA CYS A 177 13.47 11.82 6.86
C CYS A 177 12.74 12.61 5.76
N PHE A 178 13.38 13.61 5.15
CA PHE A 178 12.76 14.47 4.14
C PHE A 178 12.20 13.72 2.92
N PRO A 179 12.98 12.90 2.18
CA PRO A 179 12.46 12.18 1.02
C PRO A 179 11.38 11.16 1.39
N VAL A 180 11.52 10.50 2.55
CA VAL A 180 10.54 9.53 3.06
C VAL A 180 9.23 10.21 3.41
N SER A 181 9.28 11.38 4.06
CA SER A 181 8.10 12.16 4.44
C SER A 181 7.38 12.73 3.21
N ILE A 182 8.11 13.19 2.21
CA ILE A 182 7.54 13.66 0.94
C ILE A 182 6.83 12.51 0.22
N PHE A 183 7.47 11.34 0.14
CA PHE A 183 6.86 10.17 -0.49
C PHE A 183 5.58 9.75 0.25
N ALA A 184 5.63 9.69 1.58
CA ALA A 184 4.46 9.38 2.39
C ALA A 184 3.33 10.42 2.18
N ALA A 185 3.65 11.71 2.21
CA ALA A 185 2.70 12.80 1.99
C ALA A 185 2.11 12.80 0.57
N ALA A 186 2.87 12.40 -0.45
CA ALA A 186 2.37 12.29 -1.83
C ALA A 186 1.44 11.10 -2.04
N GLN A 187 1.70 9.97 -1.37
CA GLN A 187 0.88 8.75 -1.47
C GLN A 187 -0.35 8.76 -0.54
N PHE A 188 -0.34 9.60 0.50
CA PHE A 188 -1.41 9.66 1.50
C PHE A 188 -2.77 10.12 0.94
N PRO A 189 -2.88 11.16 0.08
CA PRO A 189 -4.14 11.55 -0.54
C PRO A 189 -4.76 10.41 -1.36
N LEU A 190 -3.93 9.69 -2.11
CA LEU A 190 -4.35 8.55 -2.92
C LEU A 190 -4.89 7.42 -2.03
N TYR A 191 -4.21 7.12 -0.92
CA TYR A 191 -4.64 6.11 0.04
C TYR A 191 -6.00 6.45 0.67
N ILE A 192 -6.20 7.72 1.09
CA ILE A 192 -7.47 8.18 1.65
C ILE A 192 -8.60 8.13 0.61
N ASP A 193 -8.30 8.50 -0.64
CA ASP A 193 -9.29 8.44 -1.72
C ASP A 193 -9.72 7.00 -1.99
N LEU A 194 -8.77 6.06 -2.10
CA LEU A 194 -9.04 4.61 -2.23
C LEU A 194 -9.84 4.03 -1.06
N LEU A 195 -9.53 4.42 0.18
CA LEU A 195 -10.32 4.03 1.34
C LEU A 195 -11.76 4.50 1.22
N ARG A 196 -11.94 5.77 0.84
CA ARG A 196 -13.26 6.37 0.70
C ARG A 196 -14.04 5.69 -0.43
N THR A 197 -13.46 5.49 -1.60
CA THR A 197 -14.16 4.89 -2.74
C THR A 197 -14.48 3.41 -2.50
N THR A 198 -13.61 2.68 -1.81
CA THR A 198 -13.82 1.25 -1.52
C THR A 198 -14.91 1.06 -0.47
N PHE A 199 -14.82 1.75 0.68
CA PHE A 199 -15.70 1.51 1.83
C PHE A 199 -16.96 2.37 1.85
N LYS A 200 -16.96 3.57 1.24
CA LYS A 200 -18.15 4.42 1.21
C LYS A 200 -18.98 4.05 -0.02
N ASN A 201 -20.17 3.50 0.20
CA ASN A 201 -21.14 3.34 -0.88
C ASN A 201 -21.78 4.70 -1.17
N PRO A 202 -21.51 5.30 -2.34
CA PRO A 202 -21.99 6.64 -2.63
C PRO A 202 -23.52 6.71 -2.74
N PHE A 203 -24.18 5.60 -3.05
CA PHE A 203 -25.62 5.55 -3.30
C PHE A 203 -26.45 5.14 -2.07
N GLU A 204 -25.82 5.00 -0.90
CA GLU A 204 -26.50 4.64 0.36
C GLU A 204 -27.55 5.69 0.80
N HIS A 205 -27.41 6.93 0.35
CA HIS A 205 -28.41 7.98 0.56
C HIS A 205 -29.57 7.92 -0.46
N LEU A 206 -29.34 7.39 -1.67
CA LEU A 206 -30.35 7.27 -2.73
C LEU A 206 -31.21 6.00 -2.55
N SER A 207 -30.67 4.95 -1.94
CA SER A 207 -31.44 3.74 -1.60
C SER A 207 -32.57 4.02 -0.60
N ARG A 208 -32.50 5.10 0.18
CA ARG A 208 -33.58 5.57 1.08
C ARG A 208 -34.78 6.19 0.36
N TYR A 209 -34.67 6.47 -0.94
CA TYR A 209 -35.75 7.03 -1.76
C TYR A 209 -36.41 5.99 -2.69
N LYS A 210 -36.11 4.70 -2.50
CA LYS A 210 -36.90 3.62 -3.14
C LYS A 210 -38.30 3.60 -2.53
N VAL A 211 -39.29 4.04 -3.32
CA VAL A 211 -40.73 3.86 -3.10
C VAL A 211 -41.20 2.65 -3.88
#